data_AF-A0A2E9NZJ5-F1
#
_entry.id   AF-A0A2E9NZJ5-F1
#
_cell.length_a   1.000
_cell.length_b   1.000
_cell.length_c   1.000
_cell.angle_alpha   90.00
_cell.angle_beta   90.00
_cell.angle_gamma   90.00
#
_symmetry.space_group_name_H-M   'P 1'
#
loop_
_entity.id
_entity.type
_entity.pdbx_description
1 polymer ?
#
loop_
_entity_poly.entity_id
_entity_poly.type
_entity_poly.pdbx_seq_one_letter_code
_entity_poly.pdbx_strand_id
1 'polypeptide(L)' 'MNKRRVGLALLISSTIVGIITVGFPCTENTCDAVLPLLVISGVGFVSSIFLLNYKAKHSKRDKSKFSRTNDKSWDT' A
#
# COMPACT_ATOMS: atom_id res chain seq x y z
N MET A 1 13.17 5.80 8.13
CA MET A 1 12.58 5.63 6.79
C MET A 1 11.09 5.95 6.81
N ASN A 2 10.61 6.94 6.03
CA ASN A 2 9.21 7.37 6.07
C ASN A 2 8.32 6.41 5.25
N LYS A 3 7.59 5.52 5.94
CA LYS A 3 6.69 4.52 5.34
C LYS A 3 5.68 5.12 4.35
N ARG A 4 5.23 6.36 4.56
CA ARG A 4 4.33 7.07 3.62
C ARG A 4 5.04 7.45 2.33
N ARG A 5 6.28 7.92 2.40
CA ARG A 5 7.10 8.25 1.22
C ARG A 5 7.45 6.99 0.43
N VAL A 6 7.76 5.90 1.12
CA VAL A 6 8.00 4.58 0.52
C VAL A 6 6.74 4.04 -0.15
N GLY A 7 5.59 4.08 0.53
CA GLY A 7 4.31 3.66 -0.06
C GLY A 7 3.90 4.49 -1.27
N LEU A 8 4.10 5.81 -1.25
CA LEU A 8 3.79 6.67 -2.40
C LEU A 8 4.72 6.37 -3.60
N ALA A 9 6.02 6.19 -3.33
CA ALA A 9 6.98 5.86 -4.38
C ALA A 9 6.65 4.51 -5.04
N LEU A 10 6.33 3.49 -4.24
CA LEU A 10 5.90 2.18 -4.73
C LEU A 10 4.58 2.25 -5.50
N LEU A 11 3.62 3.09 -5.07
CA LEU A 11 2.35 3.26 -5.77
C LEU A 11 2.57 3.85 -7.16
N ILE A 12 3.37 4.92 -7.26
CA ILE A 12 3.66 5.58 -8.54
C ILE A 12 4.40 4.62 -9.48
N SER A 13 5.46 3.96 -9.01
CA SER A 13 6.24 3.05 -9.86
C SER A 13 5.42 1.85 -10.34
N SER A 14 4.65 1.24 -9.45
CA SER A 14 3.75 0.13 -9.78
C SER A 14 2.67 0.55 -10.77
N THR A 15 2.07 1.74 -10.61
CA THR A 15 1.05 2.25 -11.54
C THR A 15 1.63 2.43 -12.96
N ILE A 16 2.83 3.01 -13.07
CA ILE A 16 3.50 3.21 -14.36
C ILE A 16 3.77 1.85 -15.03
N VAL A 17 4.35 0.89 -14.30
CA VAL A 17 4.63 -0.46 -14.82
C VAL A 17 3.34 -1.18 -15.22
N GLY A 18 2.27 -1.03 -14.43
CA GLY A 18 0.95 -1.59 -14.73
C GLY A 18 0.34 -1.04 -16.02
N ILE A 19 0.39 0.28 -16.22
CA ILE A 19 -0.12 0.92 -17.44
C ILE A 19 0.67 0.44 -18.67
N ILE A 20 2.00 0.40 -18.56
CA ILE A 20 2.86 -0.08 -19.65
C ILE A 20 2.49 -1.53 -19.99
N THR A 21 2.46 -2.42 -19.00
CA THR A 21 2.15 -3.85 -19.21
C THR A 21 0.77 -4.10 -19.82
N VAL A 22 -0.27 -3.35 -19.41
CA VAL A 22 -1.61 -3.45 -20.02
C VAL A 22 -1.63 -2.91 -21.45
N GLY A 23 -0.81 -1.89 -21.75
CA GLY A 23 -0.69 -1.32 -23.10
C GLY A 23 0.11 -2.18 -24.09
N PHE A 24 0.84 -3.20 -23.61
CA PHE A 24 1.55 -4.12 -24.49
C PHE A 24 0.58 -5.18 -25.03
N PRO A 25 0.43 -5.30 -26.37
CA PRO A 25 -0.42 -6.34 -26.95
C PRO A 25 0.17 -7.72 -26.63
N CYS A 26 -0.64 -8.56 -25.99
CA CYS A 26 -0.33 -9.97 -25.82
C CYS A 26 -0.34 -10.66 -27.18
N THR A 27 0.83 -11.02 -27.68
CA THR A 27 1.04 -11.93 -28.81
C THR A 27 1.56 -13.26 -28.29
N GLU A 28 1.56 -14.30 -29.13
CA GLU A 28 1.84 -15.70 -28.76
C GLU A 28 3.15 -15.89 -27.98
N ASN A 29 4.12 -14.99 -28.11
CA ASN A 29 5.43 -15.06 -27.46
C ASN A 29 5.63 -14.06 -26.31
N THR A 30 4.77 -13.03 -26.18
CA THR A 30 4.96 -11.94 -25.20
C THR A 30 4.10 -12.11 -23.97
N CYS A 31 2.98 -12.84 -24.08
CA CYS A 31 2.01 -12.96 -23.01
C CYS A 31 2.58 -13.69 -21.77
N ASP A 32 3.43 -14.70 -21.98
CA ASP A 32 4.12 -15.43 -20.90
C ASP A 32 5.10 -14.56 -20.10
N ALA A 33 5.67 -13.53 -20.72
CA ALA A 33 6.57 -12.60 -20.05
C ALA A 33 5.82 -11.43 -19.36
N VAL A 34 4.69 -11.01 -19.93
CA VAL A 34 3.88 -9.89 -19.43
C VAL A 34 3.05 -10.29 -18.20
N LEU A 35 2.52 -11.51 -18.16
CA LEU A 35 1.69 -12.01 -17.05
C LEU A 35 2.38 -11.95 -15.68
N PRO A 36 3.61 -12.48 -15.48
CA PRO A 36 4.32 -12.36 -14.21
C PRO A 36 4.57 -10.91 -13.80
N LEU A 37 4.87 -10.06 -14.77
CA LEU A 37 5.15 -8.63 -14.58
C LEU A 37 3.90 -7.89 -14.10
N LEU A 38 2.74 -8.22 -14.65
CA LEU A 38 1.44 -7.69 -14.23
C LEU A 38 1.09 -8.14 -12.80
N VAL A 39 1.34 -9.41 -12.46
CA VAL A 39 1.12 -9.94 -11.10
C VAL A 39 2.00 -9.23 -10.07
N ILE A 40 3.30 -9.11 -10.34
CA ILE A 40 4.24 -8.42 -9.43
C ILE A 40 3.84 -6.96 -9.27
N SER A 41 3.45 -6.30 -10.37
CA SER A 41 2.94 -4.93 -10.32
C SER A 41 1.69 -4.82 -9.45
N GLY A 42 0.70 -5.70 -9.63
CA GLY A 42 -0.51 -5.71 -8.81
C GLY A 42 -0.23 -5.89 -7.31
N VAL A 43 0.67 -6.82 -6.95
CA VAL A 43 1.10 -7.03 -5.54
C VAL A 43 1.77 -5.77 -4.98
N GLY A 44 2.63 -5.13 -5.75
CA GLY A 44 3.27 -3.87 -5.40
C GLY A 44 2.25 -2.75 -5.16
N PHE A 45 1.25 -2.63 -6.03
CA PHE A 45 0.18 -1.64 -5.92
C PHE A 45 -0.63 -1.80 -4.64
N VAL A 46 -1.11 -3.02 -4.36
CA VAL A 46 -1.91 -3.33 -3.17
C VAL A 46 -1.09 -3.10 -1.89
N SER A 47 0.17 -3.52 -1.87
CA SER A 47 1.08 -3.30 -0.76
C SER A 47 1.32 -1.80 -0.49
N SER A 48 1.37 -0.98 -1.55
CA SER A 48 1.53 0.47 -1.45
C SER A 48 0.33 1.13 -0.78
N ILE A 49 -0.88 0.75 -1.20
CA ILE A 49 -2.14 1.20 -0.58
C ILE A 49 -2.14 0.82 0.90
N PHE A 50 -1.73 -0.42 1.22
CA PHE A 50 -1.63 -0.85 2.61
C PHE A 50 -0.63 -0.02 3.39
N LEU A 51 0.58 0.24 2.88
CA LEU A 51 1.60 1.07 3.53
C LEU A 51 1.15 2.53 3.76
N LEU A 52 0.47 3.12 2.78
CA LEU A 52 -0.10 4.46 2.89
C LEU A 52 -1.21 4.50 3.96
N ASN A 53 -2.08 3.49 3.99
CA ASN A 53 -3.19 3.40 4.94
C ASN A 53 -2.78 2.90 6.33
N TYR A 54 -1.71 2.11 6.44
CA TYR A 54 -1.20 1.58 7.69
C TYR A 54 -0.74 2.73 8.58
N LYS A 55 -0.10 3.75 8.01
CA LYS A 55 0.18 4.99 8.75
C LYS A 55 -1.10 5.81 8.99
N ALA A 56 -2.12 5.83 8.13
CA ALA A 56 -3.37 6.52 8.46
C ALA A 56 -4.09 5.89 9.68
N LYS A 57 -4.04 4.56 9.84
CA LYS A 57 -4.62 3.84 10.98
C LYS A 57 -3.71 3.69 12.21
N HIS A 58 -2.39 3.67 12.05
CA HIS A 58 -1.41 3.44 13.13
C HIS A 58 -0.37 4.55 13.31
N SER A 59 -0.36 5.59 12.47
CA SER A 59 0.14 6.89 12.93
C SER A 59 -0.63 7.17 14.20
N LYS A 60 0.08 7.58 15.23
CA LYS A 60 -0.50 8.18 16.42
C LYS A 60 -1.40 9.33 15.95
N ARG A 61 -2.63 9.04 15.54
CA ARG A 61 -3.73 9.99 15.50
C ARG A 61 -3.81 10.39 16.95
N ASP A 62 -3.29 11.56 17.27
CA ASP A 62 -3.13 12.12 18.60
C ASP A 62 -4.11 11.52 19.61
N LYS A 63 -3.75 10.35 20.17
CA LYS A 63 -4.53 9.71 21.23
C LYS A 63 -4.33 10.47 22.53
N SER A 64 -3.51 11.53 22.52
CA SER A 64 -3.43 12.53 23.59
C SER A 64 -4.76 13.24 23.83
N LYS A 65 -5.68 13.27 22.85
CA LYS A 65 -7.04 13.83 23.02
C LYS A 65 -8.15 12.79 23.06
N PHE A 66 -7.84 11.50 22.90
CA PHE A 66 -8.83 10.46 23.16
C PHE A 66 -8.80 10.13 24.64
N SER A 67 -9.53 10.93 25.43
CA SER A 67 -9.85 10.58 26.81
C SER A 67 -10.55 9.22 26.79
N ARG A 68 -9.90 8.21 27.37
CA ARG A 68 -10.54 6.91 27.56
C ARG A 68 -11.58 7.13 28.65
N THR A 69 -12.86 7.10 28.29
CA THR A 69 -13.97 7.28 29.24
C THR A 69 -14.17 6.09 30.19
N ASN A 70 -13.22 5.15 30.25
CA ASN A 70 -13.28 3.94 31.07
C ASN A 70 -11.97 3.64 31.81
N ASP A 71 -11.27 4.69 32.24
CA ASP A 71 -10.18 4.55 33.21
C ASP A 71 -10.80 4.41 34.61
N LYS A 72 -11.59 3.34 34.82
CA LYS A 72 -12.01 2.98 36.16
C LYS A 72 -10.76 2.49 36.87
N SER A 73 -10.17 3.36 37.70
CA SER A 73 -9.30 2.92 38.78
C SER A 73 -10.16 1.99 39.64
N TRP A 74 -9.95 0.68 39.50
CA TRP A 74 -10.36 -0.22 40.54
C TRP A 74 -9.40 0.04 41.69
N ASP A 75 -9.82 0.91 42.61
CA ASP A 75 -9.24 0.97 43.94
C ASP A 75 -9.48 -0.39 44.60
N THR A 76 -8.45 -1.23 44.59
CA THR A 76 -8.27 -2.37 45.49
C THR A 76 -6.79 -2.54 45.77
#